data_AF-A0A9W7E2X6-F1
#
_entry.id   AF-A0A9W7E2X6-F1
#
_cell.length_a   1.000
_cell.length_b   1.000
_cell.length_c   1.000
_cell.angle_alpha   90.00
_cell.angle_beta   90.00
_cell.angle_gamma   90.00
#
_symmetry.space_group_name_H-M   'P 1'
#
loop_
_entity.id
_entity.type
_entity.pdbx_description
1 polymer ?
#
loop_
_entity_poly.entity_id
_entity_poly.type
_entity_poly.pdbx_seq_one_letter_code
_entity_poly.pdbx_strand_id
1 'polypeptide(L)'
;MVFVVLYILLLELLPPSLLPPFLARKLCHAGCGLCIMLLSPLEAKNRTFVHLVAASTILTTWSIIPNLPKLRFSRERDVGITAYLTLVSAWFHLEMDPKILAPVFFADPAGAVVGRLMSRLGLNA
;
A
#
# COMPACT_ATOMS: atom_id res chain seq x y z
N MET A 1 7.74 10.87 -6.27
CA MET A 1 6.92 11.35 -5.12
C MET A 1 5.57 11.86 -5.58
N VAL A 2 5.48 12.93 -6.38
CA VAL A 2 4.20 13.49 -6.88
C VAL A 2 3.35 12.41 -7.55
N PHE A 3 3.95 11.60 -8.41
CA PHE A 3 3.25 10.49 -9.07
C PHE A 3 2.59 9.50 -8.09
N VAL A 4 3.22 9.21 -6.95
CA VAL A 4 2.66 8.31 -5.92
C VAL A 4 1.37 8.91 -5.35
N VAL A 5 1.39 10.20 -5.04
CA VAL A 5 0.22 10.91 -4.51
C VAL A 5 -0.90 10.93 -5.55
N LEU A 6 -0.58 11.29 -6.80
CA LEU A 6 -1.55 11.28 -7.90
C LEU A 6 -2.14 9.89 -8.15
N TYR A 7 -1.31 8.85 -8.06
CA TYR A 7 -1.75 7.46 -8.20
C TYR A 7 -2.71 7.05 -7.09
N ILE A 8 -2.40 7.36 -5.82
CA ILE A 8 -3.29 7.10 -4.69
C ILE A 8 -4.62 7.83 -4.86
N LEU A 9 -4.57 9.13 -5.24
CA LEU A 9 -5.78 9.92 -5.47
C LEU A 9 -6.63 9.37 -6.61
N LEU A 10 -6.01 8.92 -7.72
CA LEU A 10 -6.71 8.27 -8.81
C LEU A 10 -7.48 7.03 -8.32
N LEU A 11 -6.83 6.17 -7.52
CA LEU A 11 -7.45 4.97 -6.98
C LEU A 11 -8.56 5.28 -5.96
N GLU A 12 -8.45 6.39 -5.23
CA GLU A 12 -9.47 6.84 -4.27
C GLU A 12 -10.71 7.40 -4.98
N LEU A 13 -10.50 8.21 -6.02
CA LEU A 13 -11.57 8.93 -6.72
C LEU A 13 -12.33 8.09 -7.75
N LEU A 14 -11.74 7.00 -8.26
CA LEU A 14 -12.42 6.10 -9.19
C LEU A 14 -13.64 5.44 -8.53
N PRO A 15 -14.84 5.44 -9.14
CA PRO A 15 -16.04 4.92 -8.50
C PRO A 15 -15.96 3.40 -8.22
N PRO A 16 -16.60 2.89 -7.15
CA PRO A 16 -16.57 1.46 -6.81
C PRO A 16 -17.12 0.53 -7.89
N SER A 17 -17.99 1.05 -8.77
CA SER A 17 -18.53 0.33 -9.93
C SER A 17 -17.47 0.00 -10.97
N LEU A 18 -16.46 0.85 -11.13
CA LEU A 18 -15.32 0.62 -12.02
C LEU A 18 -14.20 -0.11 -11.29
N LEU A 19 -13.93 0.27 -10.04
CA LEU A 19 -12.84 -0.28 -9.26
C LEU A 19 -13.31 -0.70 -7.86
N PRO A 20 -13.64 -1.99 -7.67
CA PRO A 20 -14.07 -2.49 -6.37
C PRO A 20 -13.00 -2.26 -5.29
N PRO A 21 -13.37 -1.98 -4.03
CA PRO A 21 -12.42 -1.65 -2.96
C PRO A 21 -11.30 -2.68 -2.76
N PHE A 22 -11.61 -3.96 -2.93
CA PHE A 22 -10.61 -5.03 -2.89
C PHE A 22 -9.53 -4.85 -3.97
N LEU A 23 -9.94 -4.59 -5.21
CA LEU A 23 -8.99 -4.44 -6.32
C LEU A 23 -8.23 -3.11 -6.19
N ALA A 24 -8.91 -2.02 -5.79
CA ALA A 24 -8.27 -0.75 -5.47
C ALA A 24 -7.14 -0.94 -4.44
N ARG A 25 -7.40 -1.71 -3.37
CA ARG A 25 -6.38 -2.02 -2.37
C ARG A 25 -5.17 -2.74 -2.96
N LYS A 26 -5.40 -3.76 -3.79
CA LYS A 26 -4.31 -4.57 -4.36
C LYS A 26 -3.50 -3.79 -5.40
N LEU A 27 -4.15 -2.96 -6.20
CA LEU A 27 -3.50 -2.02 -7.10
C LEU A 27 -2.72 -0.94 -6.33
N CYS A 28 -3.27 -0.41 -5.23
CA CYS A 28 -2.56 0.53 -4.38
C CYS A 28 -1.30 -0.13 -3.80
N HIS A 29 -1.41 -1.35 -3.27
CA HIS A 29 -0.26 -2.09 -2.73
C HIS A 29 0.82 -2.27 -3.80
N ALA A 30 0.50 -2.90 -4.93
CA ALA A 30 1.48 -3.18 -5.97
C ALA A 30 2.03 -1.92 -6.65
N GLY A 31 1.17 -0.95 -6.98
CA GLY A 31 1.56 0.27 -7.66
C GLY A 31 2.40 1.20 -6.77
N CYS A 32 2.05 1.35 -5.50
CA CYS A 32 2.90 2.09 -4.56
C CYS A 32 4.22 1.36 -4.33
N GLY A 33 4.21 0.03 -4.20
CA GLY A 33 5.42 -0.79 -4.09
C GLY A 33 6.37 -0.59 -5.28
N LEU A 34 5.85 -0.62 -6.52
CA LEU A 34 6.60 -0.29 -7.73
C LEU A 34 7.22 1.11 -7.65
N CYS A 35 6.44 2.12 -7.27
CA CYS A 35 6.94 3.49 -7.17
C CYS A 35 8.02 3.62 -6.08
N ILE A 36 7.86 2.93 -4.96
CA ILE A 36 8.83 2.91 -3.85
C ILE A 36 10.15 2.29 -4.31
N MET A 37 10.12 1.22 -5.12
CA MET A 37 11.33 0.61 -5.69
C MET A 37 12.13 1.54 -6.61
N LEU A 38 11.49 2.58 -7.16
CA LEU A 38 12.14 3.58 -8.00
C LEU A 38 12.78 4.72 -7.18
N LEU A 39 12.55 4.77 -5.87
CA LEU A 39 13.17 5.76 -5.00
C LEU A 39 14.52 5.27 -4.49
N SER A 40 15.50 6.18 -4.41
CA SER A 40 16.78 5.91 -3.76
C SER A 40 16.66 6.07 -2.24
N PRO A 41 16.97 5.04 -1.43
CA PRO A 41 16.92 5.15 0.03
C PRO A 41 18.06 5.99 0.61
N LEU A 42 19.11 6.28 -0.18
CA LEU A 42 20.25 7.12 0.21
C LEU A 42 19.90 8.62 0.22
N GLU A 43 18.81 9.02 -0.45
CA GLU A 43 18.37 10.40 -0.47
C GLU A 43 17.42 10.69 0.71
N ALA A 44 17.81 11.60 1.60
CA ALA A 44 17.01 11.97 2.77
C ALA A 44 15.57 12.37 2.42
N LYS A 45 15.36 13.10 1.31
CA LYS A 45 14.03 13.48 0.82
C LYS A 45 13.12 12.26 0.60
N ASN A 46 13.66 11.16 0.04
CA ASN A 46 12.90 9.94 -0.25
C ASN A 46 12.52 9.21 1.03
N ARG A 47 13.44 9.14 2.00
CA ARG A 47 13.15 8.58 3.33
C ARG A 47 12.08 9.38 4.05
N THR A 48 12.22 10.71 4.12
CA THR A 48 11.22 11.58 4.73
C THR A 48 9.85 11.39 4.09
N PHE A 49 9.78 11.33 2.76
CA PHE A 49 8.52 11.08 2.06
C PHE A 49 7.90 9.72 2.44
N VAL A 50 8.68 8.64 2.42
CA VAL A 50 8.19 7.30 2.79
C VAL A 50 7.71 7.27 4.25
N HIS A 51 8.47 7.86 5.18
CA HIS A 51 8.09 7.94 6.58
C HIS A 51 6.81 8.76 6.79
N LEU A 52 6.64 9.89 6.10
CA LEU A 52 5.44 10.70 6.18
C LEU A 52 4.21 9.96 5.64
N VAL A 53 4.35 9.28 4.50
CA VAL A 53 3.26 8.47 3.94
C VAL A 53 2.91 7.30 4.86
N ALA A 54 3.92 6.61 5.41
CA ALA A 54 3.71 5.52 6.36
C ALA A 54 3.01 6.00 7.63
N ALA A 55 3.52 7.04 8.28
CA ALA A 55 2.97 7.59 9.51
C ALA A 55 1.53 8.10 9.31
N SER A 56 1.29 8.93 8.28
CA SER A 56 -0.05 9.46 8.00
C SER A 56 -1.06 8.35 7.70
N THR A 57 -0.66 7.32 6.94
CA THR A 57 -1.56 6.20 6.63
C THR A 57 -1.84 5.31 7.85
N ILE A 58 -0.84 5.08 8.72
CA ILE A 58 -1.05 4.33 9.97
C ILE A 58 -1.96 5.12 10.92
N LEU A 59 -1.71 6.42 11.10
CA LEU A 59 -2.50 7.29 11.98
C LEU A 59 -3.99 7.31 11.56
N THR A 60 -4.25 7.40 10.25
CA THR A 60 -5.63 7.35 9.70
C THR A 60 -6.25 5.96 9.80
N THR A 61 -5.49 4.90 9.56
CA THR A 61 -5.96 3.51 9.67
C THR A 61 -6.38 3.13 11.09
N TRP A 62 -5.68 3.66 12.09
CA TRP A 62 -5.97 3.41 13.51
C TRP A 62 -6.94 4.41 14.14
N SER A 63 -7.49 5.35 13.34
CA SER A 63 -8.41 6.39 13.83
C SER A 63 -7.82 7.22 14.98
N ILE A 64 -6.49 7.41 15.01
CA ILE A 64 -5.80 8.15 16.09
C ILE A 64 -6.18 9.64 16.03
N ILE A 65 -6.32 10.18 14.82
CA ILE A 65 -6.78 11.55 14.60
C ILE A 65 -8.28 11.51 14.30
N PRO A 66 -9.14 12.10 15.17
CA PRO A 66 -10.58 12.14 14.93
C PRO A 66 -10.90 12.96 13.67
N ASN A 67 -11.92 12.53 12.92
CA ASN A 67 -12.45 13.19 11.72
C ASN A 67 -11.57 13.21 10.47
N LEU A 68 -10.44 12.50 10.44
CA LEU A 68 -9.67 12.37 9.20
C LEU A 68 -10.31 11.31 8.29
N PRO A 69 -10.56 11.63 7.01
CA PRO A 69 -11.16 10.69 6.08
C PRO A 69 -10.24 9.48 5.88
N LYS A 70 -10.81 8.29 6.03
CA LYS A 70 -10.12 7.03 5.76
C LYS A 70 -10.06 6.80 4.26
N LEU A 71 -8.95 6.26 3.76
CA LEU A 71 -8.87 5.77 2.39
C LEU A 71 -9.93 4.69 2.20
N ARG A 72 -10.72 4.77 1.13
CA ARG A 72 -11.81 3.84 0.81
C ARG A 72 -11.38 2.37 0.81
N PHE A 73 -10.14 2.12 0.42
CA PHE A 73 -9.57 0.78 0.32
C PHE A 73 -8.78 0.35 1.57
N SER A 74 -8.80 1.16 2.64
CA SER A 74 -8.34 0.80 3.98
C SER A 74 -9.49 0.24 4.83
N ARG A 75 -9.16 -0.59 5.82
CA ARG A 75 -10.10 -1.04 6.86
C ARG A 75 -9.72 -0.40 8.19
N GLU A 76 -10.65 -0.31 9.11
CA GLU A 76 -10.32 0.14 10.47
C GLU A 76 -9.38 -0.84 11.15
N ARG A 77 -8.30 -0.32 11.75
CA ARG A 77 -7.26 -1.09 12.44
C ARG A 77 -6.65 -2.19 11.54
N ASP A 78 -6.37 -1.84 10.28
CA ASP A 78 -5.81 -2.76 9.31
C ASP A 78 -4.36 -3.14 9.63
N VAL A 79 -4.19 -4.32 10.21
CA VAL A 79 -2.89 -4.89 10.57
C VAL A 79 -2.02 -5.11 9.33
N GLY A 80 -2.61 -5.48 8.19
CA GLY A 80 -1.88 -5.72 6.95
C GLY A 80 -1.23 -4.45 6.41
N ILE A 81 -1.98 -3.33 6.38
CA ILE A 81 -1.43 -2.01 6.00
C ILE A 81 -0.35 -1.57 6.98
N THR A 82 -0.57 -1.78 8.28
CA THR A 82 0.39 -1.41 9.33
C THR A 82 1.70 -2.17 9.18
N ALA A 83 1.65 -3.50 9.05
CA ALA A 83 2.83 -4.34 8.88
C ALA A 83 3.60 -3.98 7.60
N TYR A 84 2.87 -3.79 6.50
CA TYR A 84 3.44 -3.37 5.22
C TYR A 84 4.21 -2.04 5.32
N LEU A 85 3.57 -1.00 5.85
CA LEU A 85 4.16 0.34 5.94
C LEU A 85 5.32 0.38 6.92
N THR A 86 5.23 -0.32 8.04
CA THR A 86 6.34 -0.44 9.00
C THR A 86 7.54 -1.14 8.36
N LEU A 87 7.33 -2.22 7.61
CA LEU A 87 8.40 -2.93 6.90
C LEU A 87 9.10 -2.02 5.88
N VAL A 88 8.33 -1.37 5.01
CA VAL A 88 8.89 -0.45 4.00
C VAL A 88 9.62 0.72 4.66
N SER A 89 9.02 1.31 5.69
CA SER A 89 9.62 2.39 6.46
C SER A 89 10.94 1.95 7.10
N ALA A 90 11.01 0.74 7.66
CA ALA A 90 12.24 0.19 8.24
C ALA A 90 13.34 0.03 7.19
N TRP A 91 13.02 -0.47 5.99
CA TRP A 91 13.99 -0.59 4.89
C TRP A 91 14.57 0.77 4.48
N PHE A 92 13.74 1.80 4.36
CA PHE A 92 14.20 3.16 4.06
C PHE A 92 15.01 3.76 5.20
N HIS A 93 14.65 3.47 6.46
CA HIS A 93 15.40 3.93 7.63
C HIS A 93 16.82 3.34 7.66
N LEU A 94 16.94 2.06 7.33
CA LEU A 94 18.22 1.32 7.27
C LEU A 94 18.98 1.53 5.96
N GLU A 95 18.50 2.41 5.08
CA GLU A 95 19.09 2.71 3.78
C GLU A 95 19.27 1.49 2.85
N MET A 96 18.43 0.46 3.01
CA MET A 96 18.49 -0.78 2.24
C MET A 96 17.78 -0.66 0.89
N ASP A 97 18.27 -1.39 -0.13
CA ASP A 97 17.64 -1.40 -1.46
C ASP A 97 16.19 -1.94 -1.38
N PRO A 98 15.17 -1.13 -1.70
CA PRO A 98 13.78 -1.55 -1.65
C PRO A 98 13.42 -2.64 -2.65
N LYS A 99 14.25 -2.90 -3.67
CA LYS A 99 14.02 -3.98 -4.64
C LYS A 99 14.02 -5.36 -4.00
N ILE A 100 14.68 -5.52 -2.85
CA ILE A 100 14.64 -6.75 -2.06
C ILE A 100 13.20 -7.06 -1.59
N LEU A 101 12.37 -6.04 -1.38
CA LEU A 101 10.97 -6.17 -0.98
C LEU A 101 10.02 -6.43 -2.17
N ALA A 102 10.52 -6.57 -3.40
CA ALA A 102 9.68 -6.83 -4.58
C ALA A 102 8.69 -8.00 -4.41
N PRO A 103 9.05 -9.14 -3.78
CA PRO A 103 8.09 -10.20 -3.52
C PRO A 103 6.90 -9.75 -2.66
N VAL A 104 7.13 -8.89 -1.65
CA VAL A 104 6.05 -8.32 -0.83
C VAL A 104 5.15 -7.43 -1.67
N PHE A 105 5.73 -6.60 -2.54
CA PHE A 105 4.98 -5.67 -3.37
C PHE A 105 4.10 -6.34 -4.43
N PHE A 106 4.54 -7.48 -4.98
CA PHE A 106 3.87 -8.09 -6.13
C PHE A 106 3.25 -9.45 -5.84
N ALA A 107 3.96 -10.34 -5.13
CA ALA A 107 3.47 -11.69 -4.89
C ALA A 107 2.30 -11.71 -3.88
N ASP A 108 2.33 -10.87 -2.84
CA ASP A 108 1.19 -10.75 -1.91
C ASP A 108 -0.11 -10.32 -2.61
N PRO A 109 -0.14 -9.19 -3.35
CA PRO A 109 -1.37 -8.80 -4.02
C PRO A 109 -1.78 -9.77 -5.13
N ALA A 110 -0.84 -10.34 -5.89
CA ALA A 110 -1.14 -11.35 -6.90
C ALA A 110 -1.75 -12.61 -6.28
N GLY A 111 -1.14 -13.14 -5.22
CA GLY A 111 -1.63 -14.30 -4.48
C GLY A 111 -3.03 -14.07 -3.92
N ALA A 112 -3.32 -12.89 -3.40
CA ALA A 112 -4.66 -12.55 -2.93
C ALA A 112 -5.71 -12.48 -4.06
N VAL A 113 -5.34 -11.99 -5.25
CA VAL A 113 -6.22 -11.95 -6.42
C VAL A 113 -6.51 -13.37 -6.91
N VAL A 114 -5.46 -14.18 -7.10
CA VAL A 114 -5.59 -15.58 -7.53
C VAL A 114 -6.37 -16.38 -6.49
N GLY A 115 -6.05 -16.27 -5.21
CA GLY A 115 -6.74 -16.96 -4.13
C GLY A 115 -8.23 -16.65 -4.10
N ARG A 116 -8.61 -15.38 -4.30
CA ARG A 116 -10.02 -14.96 -4.39
C ARG A 116 -10.72 -15.52 -5.64
N LEU A 117 -10.02 -15.60 -6.77
CA LEU A 117 -10.56 -16.22 -7.99
C LEU A 117 -10.82 -17.71 -7.76
N MET A 118 -9.84 -18.43 -7.23
CA MET A 118 -9.97 -19.85 -6.95
C MET A 118 -11.13 -20.09 -5.95
N SER A 119 -11.33 -19.22 -4.93
CA SER A 119 -12.44 -19.37 -3.97
C SER A 119 -13.79 -19.27 -4.66
N ARG A 120 -13.92 -18.36 -5.64
CA ARG A 120 -15.14 -18.20 -6.42
C ARG A 120 -15.41 -19.38 -7.34
N LEU A 121 -14.36 -20.07 -7.79
CA LEU A 121 -14.45 -21.28 -8.60
C LEU A 121 -14.68 -22.55 -7.76
N GLY A 122 -14.66 -22.45 -6.42
CA GLY A 122 -14.76 -23.62 -5.54
C GLY A 122 -13.54 -24.54 -5.61
N LEU A 123 -12.39 -24.02 -6.07
CA LEU A 123 -11.14 -24.77 -6.21
C LEU A 123 -10.22 -24.66 -4.98
N ASN A 124 -10.67 -23.95 -3.95
CA ASN A 124 -9.98 -23.82 -2.68
C ASN A 124 -10.58 -24.88 -1.78
N ALA A 125 -9.77 -25.89 -1.44
CA ALA A 125 -10.06 -26.78 -0.32
C ALA A 125 -10.22 -25.97 0.98
#